data_AF-A0A5C5T876-F1
#
_entry.id   AF-A0A5C5T876-F1
#
_cell.length_a   1.000
_cell.length_b   1.000
_cell.length_c   1.000
_cell.angle_alpha   90.00
_cell.angle_beta   90.00
_cell.angle_gamma   90.00
#
_symmetry.space_group_name_H-M   'P 1'
#
loop_
_entity.id
_entity.type
_entity.pdbx_description
1 polymer ?
#
loop_
_entity_poly.entity_id
_entity_poly.type
_entity_poly.pdbx_seq_one_letter_code
_entity_poly.pdbx_strand_id
1 'polypeptide(L)'
;MLKKYFKIILSLFFRTLFIAVFLWWNLEANKVYYYQQSNLTDKAGAPFVLLDQLWWHIENWNEADGDYFYSTESFNYISYYHKSDTENEYRFILMPDQLFSYELKYEKSASNGGDATYYEFNEKYQLVKKSNNALIDIPVTDEDRQFAKEAVNQTVSQLLKRVEEPLFNLQSFYDWTLSGNRTQKIWSLAFVLACLSRLVAYGYRMAFPKRQKRYLFRKKESIVDD
;
A
#
# COMPACT_ATOMS: atom_id res chain seq x y z
N MET A 1 44.09 0.37 5.07
CA MET A 1 43.17 -0.70 5.52
C MET A 1 41.81 -0.15 5.94
N LEU A 2 41.72 0.81 6.88
CA LEU A 2 40.46 1.44 7.32
C LEU A 2 39.55 1.96 6.19
N LYS A 3 40.12 2.66 5.19
CA LYS A 3 39.38 3.16 4.01
C LYS A 3 38.73 2.05 3.16
N LYS A 4 39.30 0.85 3.13
CA LYS A 4 38.73 -0.30 2.38
C LYS A 4 37.51 -0.87 3.13
N TYR A 5 37.60 -0.98 4.45
CA TYR A 5 36.49 -1.46 5.29
C TYR A 5 35.33 -0.47 5.36
N PHE A 6 35.64 0.82 5.45
CA PHE A 6 34.63 1.86 5.37
C PHE A 6 33.84 1.78 4.05
N LYS A 7 34.52 1.60 2.91
CA LYS A 7 33.86 1.41 1.60
C LYS A 7 32.94 0.18 1.56
N ILE A 8 33.34 -0.94 2.16
CA ILE A 8 32.52 -2.17 2.20
C ILE A 8 31.29 -1.96 3.08
N ILE A 9 31.45 -1.42 4.28
CA ILE A 9 30.35 -1.14 5.21
C ILE A 9 29.36 -0.17 4.57
N LEU A 10 29.87 0.90 3.97
CA LEU A 10 29.06 1.89 3.28
C LEU A 10 28.29 1.27 2.09
N SER A 11 28.95 0.40 1.31
CA SER A 11 28.28 -0.32 0.21
C SER A 11 27.16 -1.23 0.71
N LEU A 12 27.39 -1.96 1.80
CA LEU A 12 26.37 -2.82 2.39
C LEU A 12 25.19 -2.02 2.96
N PHE A 13 25.47 -0.88 3.60
CA PHE A 13 24.45 0.03 4.09
C PHE A 13 23.54 0.52 2.95
N PHE A 14 24.11 1.02 1.85
CA PHE A 14 23.32 1.50 0.72
C PHE A 14 22.54 0.39 0.01
N ARG A 15 23.11 -0.81 -0.15
CA ARG A 15 22.38 -1.97 -0.71
C ARG A 15 21.19 -2.35 0.17
N THR A 16 21.37 -2.31 1.48
CA THR A 16 20.32 -2.59 2.46
C THR A 16 19.21 -1.57 2.40
N LEU A 17 19.58 -0.28 2.40
CA LEU A 17 18.63 0.82 2.29
C LEU A 17 17.83 0.72 0.99
N PHE A 18 18.50 0.42 -0.12
CA PHE A 18 17.85 0.22 -1.41
C PHE A 18 16.82 -0.92 -1.37
N ILE A 19 17.16 -2.07 -0.78
CA ILE A 19 16.22 -3.20 -0.63
C ILE A 19 15.02 -2.79 0.25
N ALA A 20 15.25 -2.09 1.36
CA ALA A 20 14.17 -1.67 2.25
C ALA A 20 13.20 -0.69 1.56
N VAL A 21 13.74 0.31 0.84
CA VAL A 21 12.94 1.26 0.05
C VAL A 21 12.17 0.54 -1.06
N PHE A 22 12.81 -0.42 -1.73
CA PHE A 22 12.17 -1.19 -2.79
C PHE A 22 11.00 -2.04 -2.27
N LEU A 23 11.19 -2.74 -1.14
CA LEU A 23 10.12 -3.51 -0.50
C LEU A 23 8.97 -2.61 -0.04
N TRP A 24 9.29 -1.47 0.58
CA TRP A 24 8.28 -0.49 0.99
C TRP A 24 7.47 0.02 -0.20
N TRP A 25 8.15 0.41 -1.28
CA TRP A 25 7.49 0.88 -2.50
C TRP A 25 6.60 -0.20 -3.12
N ASN A 26 7.06 -1.45 -3.19
CA ASN A 26 6.22 -2.54 -3.68
C ASN A 26 4.96 -2.75 -2.83
N LEU A 27 5.08 -2.66 -1.50
CA LEU A 27 3.92 -2.75 -0.59
C LEU A 27 2.93 -1.61 -0.79
N GLU A 28 3.42 -0.39 -0.95
CA GLU A 28 2.57 0.78 -1.14
C GLU A 28 1.85 0.72 -2.50
N ALA A 29 2.59 0.51 -3.58
CA ALA A 29 2.03 0.47 -4.93
C ALA A 29 1.02 -0.68 -5.15
N ASN A 30 1.14 -1.78 -4.40
CA ASN A 30 0.26 -2.95 -4.52
C ASN A 30 -0.62 -3.13 -3.28
N LYS A 31 -0.81 -2.07 -2.48
CA LYS A 31 -1.54 -2.11 -1.22
C LYS A 31 -2.99 -2.59 -1.39
N VAL A 32 -3.66 -2.19 -2.47
CA VAL A 32 -5.03 -2.63 -2.78
C VAL A 32 -5.09 -4.14 -2.96
N TYR A 33 -4.16 -4.72 -3.74
CA TYR A 33 -4.06 -6.18 -3.91
C TYR A 33 -3.87 -6.87 -2.56
N TYR A 34 -2.89 -6.44 -1.77
CA TYR A 34 -2.61 -7.08 -0.48
C TYR A 34 -3.78 -6.98 0.50
N TYR A 35 -4.48 -5.84 0.49
CA TYR A 35 -5.68 -5.62 1.27
C TYR A 35 -6.82 -6.54 0.83
N GLN A 36 -7.02 -6.73 -0.48
CA GLN A 36 -8.04 -7.64 -1.02
C GLN A 36 -7.76 -9.12 -0.73
N GLN A 37 -6.50 -9.52 -0.61
CA GLN A 37 -6.13 -10.92 -0.36
C GLN A 37 -5.97 -11.29 1.13
N SER A 38 -5.66 -10.32 2.00
CA SER A 38 -5.41 -10.59 3.43
C SER A 38 -6.64 -11.08 4.20
N ASN A 39 -6.57 -12.19 4.92
CA ASN A 39 -7.69 -12.59 5.80
C ASN A 39 -7.83 -11.71 7.06
N LEU A 40 -6.91 -10.76 7.27
CA LEU A 40 -6.88 -9.88 8.44
C LEU A 40 -7.53 -8.51 8.19
N THR A 41 -7.92 -8.21 6.95
CA THR A 41 -8.52 -6.94 6.55
C THR A 41 -10.03 -7.03 6.37
N ASP A 42 -10.72 -5.93 6.63
CA ASP A 42 -12.14 -5.82 6.31
C ASP A 42 -12.31 -5.52 4.82
N LYS A 43 -12.82 -6.49 4.06
CA LYS A 43 -13.01 -6.37 2.60
C LYS A 43 -13.94 -5.24 2.21
N ALA A 44 -14.83 -4.80 3.08
CA ALA A 44 -15.66 -3.62 2.84
C ALA A 44 -14.82 -2.33 2.67
N GLY A 45 -13.59 -2.31 3.20
CA GLY A 45 -12.65 -1.20 3.07
C GLY A 45 -11.90 -1.10 1.74
N ALA A 46 -11.92 -2.16 0.91
CA ALA A 46 -11.11 -2.19 -0.32
C ALA A 46 -11.39 -1.03 -1.30
N PRO A 47 -12.65 -0.58 -1.50
CA PRO A 47 -12.96 0.60 -2.32
C PRO A 47 -12.25 1.88 -1.86
N PHE A 48 -12.18 2.09 -0.54
CA PHE A 48 -11.59 3.28 0.05
C PHE A 48 -10.05 3.24 0.00
N VAL A 49 -9.47 2.05 0.23
CA VAL A 49 -8.03 1.84 0.03
C VAL A 49 -7.64 2.06 -1.43
N LEU A 50 -8.47 1.63 -2.37
CA LEU A 50 -8.28 1.90 -3.80
C LEU A 50 -8.34 3.41 -4.09
N LEU A 51 -9.30 4.12 -3.52
CA LEU A 51 -9.39 5.58 -3.66
C LEU A 51 -8.14 6.30 -3.13
N ASP A 52 -7.63 5.89 -1.97
CA ASP A 52 -6.40 6.45 -1.39
C ASP A 52 -5.15 6.16 -2.25
N GLN A 53 -5.17 5.07 -3.01
CA GLN A 53 -4.07 4.62 -3.86
C GLN A 53 -4.35 4.85 -5.35
N LEU A 54 -5.34 5.68 -5.69
CA LEU A 54 -5.87 5.80 -7.05
C LEU A 54 -4.79 6.09 -8.09
N TRP A 55 -3.80 6.92 -7.73
CA TRP A 55 -2.62 7.23 -8.54
C TRP A 55 -1.90 6.01 -9.10
N TRP A 56 -1.85 4.90 -8.35
CA TRP A 56 -1.17 3.67 -8.80
C TRP A 56 -1.98 2.83 -9.78
N HIS A 57 -3.27 3.15 -9.95
CA HIS A 57 -4.24 2.32 -10.66
C HIS A 57 -4.87 2.99 -11.87
N ILE A 58 -4.40 4.18 -12.23
CA ILE A 58 -4.82 4.94 -13.42
C ILE A 58 -3.59 5.33 -14.25
N GLU A 59 -3.77 5.46 -15.56
CA GLU A 59 -2.68 5.75 -16.49
C GLU A 59 -2.35 7.25 -16.56
N ASN A 60 -3.36 8.10 -16.33
CA ASN A 60 -3.26 9.55 -16.45
C ASN A 60 -3.92 10.22 -15.24
N TRP A 61 -3.57 11.48 -14.95
CA TRP A 61 -4.18 12.23 -13.85
C TRP A 61 -5.70 12.34 -13.95
N ASN A 62 -6.22 12.28 -15.18
CA ASN A 62 -7.62 12.10 -15.50
C ASN A 62 -7.76 10.94 -16.49
N GLU A 63 -8.59 9.96 -16.17
CA GLU A 63 -8.84 8.81 -17.02
C GLU A 63 -10.35 8.55 -17.10
N ALA A 64 -10.82 8.17 -18.29
CA ALA A 64 -12.19 7.72 -18.50
C ALA A 64 -12.17 6.31 -19.11
N ASP A 65 -13.02 5.42 -18.58
CA ASP A 65 -13.26 4.09 -19.15
C ASP A 65 -14.76 3.79 -19.18
N GLY A 66 -15.38 4.06 -20.33
CA GLY A 66 -16.82 3.91 -20.52
C GLY A 66 -17.60 4.84 -19.60
N ASP A 67 -18.40 4.25 -18.71
CA ASP A 67 -19.25 4.95 -17.73
C ASP A 67 -18.46 5.46 -16.50
N TYR A 68 -17.17 5.17 -16.42
CA TYR A 68 -16.34 5.51 -15.28
C TYR A 68 -15.39 6.65 -15.61
N PHE A 69 -15.17 7.51 -14.62
CA PHE A 69 -14.21 8.61 -14.70
C PHE A 69 -13.43 8.72 -13.38
N TYR A 70 -12.12 8.92 -13.50
CA TYR A 70 -11.16 8.91 -12.42
C TYR A 70 -10.32 10.19 -12.46
N SER A 71 -9.99 10.75 -11.30
CA SER A 71 -9.07 11.89 -11.23
C SER A 71 -8.18 11.86 -9.98
N THR A 72 -6.96 12.36 -10.15
CA THR A 72 -5.99 12.66 -9.07
C THR A 72 -5.48 14.10 -9.14
N GLU A 73 -6.05 14.95 -10.01
CA GLU A 73 -5.50 16.28 -10.33
C GLU A 73 -5.69 17.31 -9.21
N SER A 74 -6.79 17.25 -8.47
CA SER A 74 -7.07 18.15 -7.32
C SER A 74 -7.36 17.39 -6.04
N PHE A 75 -8.13 16.31 -6.17
CA PHE A 75 -8.40 15.34 -5.12
C PHE A 75 -8.63 13.99 -5.81
N ASN A 76 -8.35 12.90 -5.10
CA ASN A 76 -8.66 11.57 -5.62
C ASN A 76 -10.18 11.43 -5.71
N TYR A 77 -10.72 11.11 -6.88
CA TYR A 77 -12.12 10.69 -6.95
C TYR A 77 -12.36 9.68 -8.04
N ILE A 78 -13.37 8.86 -7.80
CA ILE A 78 -13.89 7.86 -8.73
C ILE A 78 -15.35 8.19 -8.94
N SER A 79 -15.77 8.34 -10.19
CA SER A 79 -17.16 8.53 -10.52
C SER A 79 -17.66 7.49 -11.50
N TYR A 80 -18.90 7.10 -11.32
CA TYR A 80 -19.63 6.17 -12.19
C TYR A 80 -20.93 6.83 -12.63
N TYR A 81 -21.11 6.97 -13.94
CA TYR A 81 -22.28 7.53 -14.57
C TYR A 81 -23.14 6.41 -15.16
N HIS A 82 -24.29 6.13 -14.54
CA HIS A 82 -25.21 5.16 -15.08
C HIS A 82 -26.23 5.84 -15.99
N LYS A 83 -26.19 5.45 -17.27
CA LYS A 83 -27.22 5.78 -18.24
C LYS A 83 -28.07 4.53 -18.50
N SER A 84 -29.23 4.45 -17.86
CA SER A 84 -30.20 3.40 -18.17
C SER A 84 -30.85 3.68 -19.53
N ASP A 85 -31.27 2.62 -20.24
CA ASP A 85 -32.20 2.74 -21.38
C ASP A 85 -33.61 3.21 -20.96
N THR A 86 -33.85 3.31 -19.64
CA THR A 86 -35.03 3.92 -19.02
C THR A 86 -34.70 5.32 -18.48
N GLU A 87 -35.70 6.18 -18.25
CA GLU A 87 -35.58 7.60 -17.87
C GLU A 87 -34.75 7.92 -16.59
N ASN A 88 -34.16 6.95 -15.91
CA ASN A 88 -33.38 7.16 -14.70
C ASN A 88 -31.87 7.15 -15.00
N GLU A 89 -31.31 8.34 -15.23
CA GLU A 89 -29.87 8.56 -15.23
C GLU A 89 -29.41 8.94 -13.81
N TYR A 90 -28.28 8.40 -13.37
CA TYR A 90 -27.69 8.75 -12.09
C TYR A 90 -26.17 8.71 -12.10
N ARG A 91 -25.57 9.43 -11.14
CA ARG A 91 -24.12 9.48 -10.96
C ARG A 91 -23.77 9.16 -9.50
N PHE A 92 -22.75 8.32 -9.33
CA PHE A 92 -22.05 8.15 -8.06
C PHE A 92 -20.68 8.81 -8.14
N ILE A 93 -20.27 9.49 -7.08
CA ILE A 93 -18.92 10.07 -6.96
C ILE A 93 -18.40 9.72 -5.58
N LEU A 94 -17.30 8.98 -5.52
CA LEU A 94 -16.58 8.62 -4.30
C LEU A 94 -15.31 9.47 -4.21
N MET A 95 -15.13 10.19 -3.10
CA MET A 95 -13.98 11.07 -2.86
C MET A 95 -13.59 11.09 -1.37
N PRO A 96 -12.34 11.44 -1.00
CA PRO A 96 -11.98 11.74 0.37
C PRO A 96 -12.56 13.10 0.75
N ASP A 97 -12.96 13.23 2.00
CA ASP A 97 -13.34 14.51 2.60
C ASP A 97 -12.14 15.10 3.38
N GLN A 98 -12.22 16.39 3.71
CA GLN A 98 -11.14 17.18 4.34
C GLN A 98 -10.74 16.69 5.74
N LEU A 99 -11.53 15.82 6.37
CA LEU A 99 -11.39 15.39 7.76
C LEU A 99 -11.04 13.90 7.93
N PHE A 100 -10.32 13.31 6.97
CA PHE A 100 -9.96 11.87 6.97
C PHE A 100 -11.19 10.94 6.91
N SER A 101 -12.31 11.44 6.39
CA SER A 101 -13.51 10.69 6.04
C SER A 101 -13.60 10.52 4.53
N TYR A 102 -14.60 9.77 4.08
CA TYR A 102 -14.90 9.55 2.67
C TYR A 102 -16.34 9.93 2.39
N GLU A 103 -16.60 10.48 1.22
CA GLU A 103 -17.94 10.88 0.81
C GLU A 103 -18.33 10.14 -0.47
N LEU A 104 -19.52 9.52 -0.44
CA LEU A 104 -20.23 9.08 -1.62
C LEU A 104 -21.35 10.08 -1.91
N LYS A 105 -21.23 10.79 -3.04
CA LYS A 105 -22.29 11.61 -3.60
C LYS A 105 -23.13 10.78 -4.58
N TYR A 106 -24.43 10.72 -4.35
CA TYR A 106 -25.41 10.18 -5.29
C TYR A 106 -26.20 11.33 -5.90
N GLU A 107 -26.15 11.49 -7.21
CA GLU A 107 -26.91 12.49 -7.96
C GLU A 107 -27.90 11.78 -8.89
N LYS A 108 -29.19 12.05 -8.73
CA LYS A 108 -30.17 11.67 -9.75
C LYS A 108 -30.23 12.77 -10.81
N SER A 109 -30.11 12.43 -12.08
CA SER A 109 -30.21 13.42 -13.16
C SER A 109 -31.64 13.98 -13.19
N ALA A 110 -31.79 15.22 -12.75
CA ALA A 110 -32.85 16.09 -13.24
C ALA A 110 -32.15 17.14 -14.10
N SER A 111 -32.71 17.40 -15.27
CA SER A 111 -32.18 18.33 -16.28
C SER A 111 -31.93 19.77 -15.78
N ASN A 112 -32.23 20.06 -14.51
CA ASN A 112 -32.09 21.35 -13.82
C ASN A 112 -31.66 21.16 -12.34
N GLY A 113 -30.52 20.53 -12.06
CA GLY A 113 -29.93 20.48 -10.72
C GLY A 113 -30.62 19.48 -9.79
N GLY A 114 -30.53 18.20 -10.12
CA GLY A 114 -31.19 17.12 -9.39
C GLY A 114 -30.81 17.01 -7.91
N ASP A 115 -31.70 16.37 -7.16
CA ASP A 115 -31.48 16.05 -5.75
C ASP A 115 -30.23 15.18 -5.62
N ALA A 116 -29.24 15.66 -4.86
CA ALA A 116 -28.11 14.86 -4.44
C ALA A 116 -28.24 14.47 -2.98
N THR A 117 -27.82 13.23 -2.71
CA THR A 117 -27.66 12.69 -1.38
C THR A 117 -26.18 12.40 -1.15
N TYR A 118 -25.69 12.84 -0.01
CA TYR A 118 -24.30 12.68 0.42
C TYR A 118 -24.26 11.67 1.55
N TYR A 119 -23.37 10.69 1.44
CA TYR A 119 -23.17 9.63 2.41
C TYR A 119 -21.72 9.70 2.90
N GLU A 120 -21.52 9.97 4.19
CA GLU A 120 -20.18 10.12 4.78
C GLU A 120 -19.76 8.84 5.52
N PHE A 121 -18.55 8.38 5.23
CA PHE A 121 -17.92 7.23 5.85
C PHE A 121 -16.73 7.69 6.69
N ASN A 122 -16.59 7.12 7.89
CA ASN A 122 -15.43 7.38 8.74
C ASN A 122 -14.17 6.62 8.27
N GLU A 123 -13.05 6.81 8.95
CA GLU A 123 -11.76 6.10 8.74
C GLU A 123 -11.85 4.57 8.85
N LYS A 124 -12.94 4.04 9.43
CA LYS A 124 -13.24 2.60 9.53
C LYS A 124 -14.20 2.14 8.43
N TYR A 125 -14.45 2.97 7.43
CA TYR A 125 -15.31 2.70 6.28
C TYR A 125 -16.78 2.46 6.66
N GLN A 126 -17.22 3.00 7.80
CA GLN A 126 -18.59 2.87 8.28
C GLN A 126 -19.39 4.13 7.92
N LEU A 127 -20.60 3.94 7.38
CA LEU A 127 -21.54 5.04 7.13
C LEU A 127 -21.96 5.68 8.47
N VAL A 128 -21.60 6.95 8.66
CA VAL A 128 -21.86 7.72 9.89
C VAL A 128 -22.84 8.86 9.68
N LYS A 129 -22.93 9.38 8.46
CA LYS A 129 -23.75 10.56 8.16
C LYS A 129 -24.42 10.46 6.80
N LYS A 130 -25.60 11.05 6.69
CA LYS A 130 -26.33 11.26 5.44
C LYS A 130 -26.86 12.70 5.40
N SER A 131 -26.75 13.37 4.26
CA SER A 131 -27.31 14.70 4.05
C SER A 131 -27.82 14.90 2.64
N ASN A 132 -28.64 15.93 2.42
CA ASN A 132 -29.12 16.33 1.09
C ASN A 132 -28.33 17.53 0.52
N ASN A 133 -28.74 18.04 -0.64
CA ASN A 133 -28.20 19.25 -1.27
C ASN A 133 -28.13 20.49 -0.36
N ALA A 134 -29.02 20.60 0.64
CA ALA A 134 -29.01 21.70 1.59
C ALA A 134 -28.06 21.46 2.78
N LEU A 135 -27.25 20.39 2.74
CA LEU A 135 -26.38 19.93 3.82
C LEU A 135 -27.12 19.72 5.14
N ILE A 136 -28.40 19.37 5.05
CA ILE A 136 -29.22 19.04 6.22
C ILE A 136 -29.00 17.57 6.54
N ASP A 137 -28.62 17.30 7.79
CA ASP A 137 -28.42 15.94 8.29
C ASP A 137 -29.75 15.18 8.33
N ILE A 138 -29.74 13.98 7.74
CA ILE A 138 -30.87 13.07 7.66
C ILE A 138 -30.49 11.81 8.45
N PRO A 139 -31.40 11.25 9.26
CA PRO A 139 -31.17 9.97 9.93
C PRO A 139 -30.76 8.88 8.94
N VAL A 140 -29.69 8.15 9.26
CA VAL A 140 -29.22 7.01 8.48
C VAL A 140 -30.06 5.79 8.81
N THR A 141 -30.72 5.19 7.80
CA THR A 141 -31.46 3.93 7.93
C THR A 141 -30.61 2.71 7.58
N ASP A 142 -31.09 1.50 7.83
CA ASP A 142 -30.41 0.27 7.39
C ASP A 142 -30.45 0.11 5.86
N GLU A 143 -31.52 0.56 5.21
CA GLU A 143 -31.62 0.62 3.75
C GLU A 143 -30.55 1.55 3.17
N ASP A 144 -30.30 2.69 3.80
CA ASP A 144 -29.23 3.62 3.41
C ASP A 144 -27.85 2.98 3.51
N ARG A 145 -27.60 2.20 4.59
CA ARG A 145 -26.34 1.47 4.76
C ARG A 145 -26.11 0.45 3.66
N GLN A 146 -27.16 -0.31 3.31
CA GLN A 146 -27.07 -1.29 2.24
C GLN A 146 -26.88 -0.60 0.88
N PHE A 147 -27.68 0.40 0.57
CA PHE A 147 -27.59 1.17 -0.67
C PHE A 147 -26.20 1.78 -0.85
N ALA A 148 -25.69 2.50 0.16
CA ALA A 148 -24.39 3.16 0.07
C ALA A 148 -23.26 2.15 -0.11
N LYS A 149 -23.33 0.99 0.54
CA LYS A 149 -22.36 -0.09 0.36
C LYS A 149 -22.37 -0.64 -1.07
N GLU A 150 -23.55 -0.89 -1.64
CA GLU A 150 -23.70 -1.37 -3.01
C GLU A 150 -23.21 -0.33 -4.02
N ALA A 151 -23.59 0.95 -3.82
CA ALA A 151 -23.18 2.06 -4.66
C ALA A 151 -21.66 2.30 -4.64
N VAL A 152 -21.01 2.25 -3.46
CA VAL A 152 -19.54 2.32 -3.36
C VAL A 152 -18.89 1.19 -4.16
N ASN A 153 -19.34 -0.05 -3.97
CA ASN A 153 -18.78 -1.20 -4.68
C ASN A 153 -18.97 -1.08 -6.19
N GLN A 154 -20.14 -0.62 -6.64
CA GLN A 154 -20.43 -0.41 -8.06
C GLN A 154 -19.49 0.66 -8.64
N THR A 155 -19.33 1.78 -7.93
CA THR A 155 -18.50 2.93 -8.34
C THR A 155 -17.04 2.54 -8.60
N VAL A 156 -16.50 1.63 -7.80
CA VAL A 156 -15.08 1.22 -7.92
C VAL A 156 -14.88 -0.12 -8.66
N SER A 157 -15.97 -0.78 -9.07
CA SER A 157 -15.93 -2.19 -9.48
C SER A 157 -15.00 -2.46 -10.66
N GLN A 158 -14.91 -1.54 -11.62
CA GLN A 158 -14.06 -1.68 -12.80
C GLN A 158 -12.58 -1.59 -12.43
N LEU A 159 -12.18 -0.62 -11.60
CA LEU A 159 -10.80 -0.49 -11.12
C LEU A 159 -10.39 -1.66 -10.24
N LEU A 160 -11.26 -2.13 -9.35
CA LEU A 160 -10.95 -3.31 -8.51
C LEU A 160 -10.65 -4.56 -9.34
N LYS A 161 -11.24 -4.71 -10.53
CA LYS A 161 -10.95 -5.83 -11.45
C LYS A 161 -9.61 -5.68 -12.17
N ARG A 162 -9.09 -4.46 -12.29
CA ARG A 162 -7.79 -4.15 -12.91
C ARG A 162 -6.62 -4.24 -11.93
N VAL A 163 -6.89 -4.48 -10.63
CA VAL A 163 -5.83 -4.64 -9.63
C VAL A 163 -5.02 -5.89 -9.99
N GLU A 164 -3.81 -5.67 -10.49
CA GLU A 164 -2.90 -6.74 -10.90
C GLU A 164 -2.21 -7.40 -9.70
N GLU A 165 -1.74 -8.63 -9.89
CA GLU A 165 -0.86 -9.27 -8.92
C GLU A 165 0.53 -8.61 -8.94
N PRO A 166 1.10 -8.26 -7.77
CA PRO A 166 2.45 -7.73 -7.69
C PRO A 166 3.49 -8.70 -8.24
N LEU A 167 4.46 -8.17 -8.98
CA LEU A 167 5.64 -8.91 -9.45
C LEU A 167 6.37 -9.68 -8.34
N PHE A 168 6.39 -9.11 -7.13
CA PHE A 168 6.90 -9.77 -5.93
C PHE A 168 5.77 -9.84 -4.93
N ASN A 169 5.18 -11.02 -4.77
CA ASN A 169 4.09 -11.19 -3.81
C ASN A 169 4.62 -11.14 -2.37
N LEU A 170 4.37 -10.01 -1.70
CA LEU A 170 4.75 -9.76 -0.30
C LEU A 170 3.57 -9.96 0.67
N GLN A 171 2.54 -10.75 0.30
CA GLN A 171 1.33 -10.94 1.13
C GLN A 171 1.66 -11.34 2.56
N SER A 172 2.54 -12.32 2.76
CA SER A 172 2.93 -12.77 4.10
C SER A 172 3.60 -11.66 4.92
N PHE A 173 4.34 -10.76 4.26
CA PHE A 173 4.95 -9.62 4.92
C PHE A 173 3.91 -8.53 5.24
N TYR A 174 2.98 -8.27 4.32
CA TYR A 174 1.85 -7.37 4.55
C TYR A 174 0.97 -7.85 5.73
N ASP A 175 0.53 -9.10 5.73
CA ASP A 175 -0.26 -9.71 6.81
C ASP A 175 0.49 -9.66 8.14
N TRP A 176 1.82 -9.84 8.12
CA TRP A 176 2.65 -9.69 9.30
C TRP A 176 2.66 -8.25 9.86
N THR A 177 2.55 -7.22 9.01
CA THR A 177 2.41 -5.84 9.50
C THR A 177 1.08 -5.62 10.24
N LEU A 178 0.03 -6.37 9.88
CA LEU A 178 -1.31 -6.28 10.46
C LEU A 178 -1.48 -7.17 11.71
N SER A 179 -0.89 -8.36 11.74
CA SER A 179 -1.15 -9.44 12.72
C SER A 179 -0.69 -9.18 14.16
N GLY A 180 -0.19 -7.98 14.47
CA GLY A 180 -0.42 -7.40 15.79
C GLY A 180 0.17 -8.10 17.01
N ASN A 181 1.32 -8.80 16.94
CA ASN A 181 2.12 -9.07 18.13
C ASN A 181 3.37 -8.19 18.14
N ARG A 182 3.41 -7.21 19.05
CA ARG A 182 4.53 -6.27 19.24
C ARG A 182 5.87 -7.00 19.37
N THR A 183 5.85 -8.17 20.02
CA THR A 183 7.01 -9.05 20.20
C THR A 183 7.46 -9.64 18.87
N GLN A 184 6.55 -10.15 18.04
CA GLN A 184 6.89 -10.64 16.71
C GLN A 184 7.39 -9.52 15.80
N LYS A 185 6.81 -8.31 15.89
CA LYS A 185 7.31 -7.13 15.17
C LYS A 185 8.76 -6.79 15.53
N ILE A 186 9.10 -6.82 16.82
CA ILE A 186 10.45 -6.61 17.33
C ILE A 186 11.39 -7.74 16.90
N TRP A 187 10.98 -9.01 16.99
CA TRP A 187 11.82 -10.15 16.61
C TRP A 187 12.10 -10.21 15.12
N SER A 188 11.14 -9.87 14.25
CA SER A 188 11.41 -9.86 12.80
C SER A 188 12.20 -8.62 12.38
N LEU A 189 12.00 -7.46 13.02
CA LEU A 189 12.90 -6.31 12.84
C LEU A 189 14.32 -6.66 13.29
N ALA A 190 14.46 -7.33 14.44
CA ALA A 190 15.72 -7.85 14.92
C ALA A 190 16.30 -8.94 14.00
N PHE A 191 15.46 -9.76 13.35
CA PHE A 191 15.89 -10.75 12.36
C PHE A 191 16.39 -10.10 11.08
N VAL A 192 15.69 -9.08 10.56
CA VAL A 192 16.15 -8.28 9.42
C VAL A 192 17.49 -7.63 9.78
N LEU A 193 17.58 -6.94 10.93
CA LEU A 193 18.83 -6.35 11.42
C LEU A 193 19.93 -7.40 11.65
N ALA A 194 19.60 -8.60 12.13
CA ALA A 194 20.54 -9.69 12.35
C ALA A 194 21.04 -10.31 11.04
N CYS A 195 20.16 -10.51 10.06
CA CYS A 195 20.52 -10.95 8.71
C CYS A 195 21.44 -9.93 8.03
N LEU A 196 21.15 -8.64 8.20
CA LEU A 196 22.00 -7.55 7.75
C LEU A 196 23.35 -7.53 8.47
N SER A 197 23.37 -7.73 9.79
CA SER A 197 24.61 -7.84 10.56
C SER A 197 25.46 -9.07 10.17
N ARG A 198 24.81 -10.18 9.81
CA ARG A 198 25.48 -11.40 9.32
C ARG A 198 26.00 -11.24 7.90
N LEU A 199 25.30 -10.52 7.03
CA LEU A 199 25.81 -10.12 5.71
C LEU A 199 27.06 -9.22 5.85
N VAL A 200 27.04 -8.28 6.81
CA VAL A 200 28.20 -7.47 7.17
C VAL A 200 29.34 -8.32 7.73
N ALA A 201 29.06 -9.26 8.64
CA ALA A 201 30.05 -10.17 9.21
C ALA A 201 30.60 -11.17 8.18
N TYR A 202 29.79 -11.61 7.22
CA TYR A 202 30.19 -12.49 6.13
C TYR A 202 31.06 -11.74 5.11
N GLY A 203 30.69 -10.50 4.75
CA GLY A 203 31.56 -9.58 4.00
C GLY A 203 32.89 -9.33 4.73
N TYR A 204 32.87 -9.22 6.06
CA TYR A 204 34.08 -9.10 6.88
C TYR A 204 34.94 -10.38 6.82
N ARG A 205 34.36 -11.58 6.93
CA ARG A 205 35.08 -12.86 6.82
C ARG A 205 35.63 -13.13 5.42
N MET A 206 34.91 -12.73 4.38
CA MET A 206 35.36 -12.78 2.98
C MET A 206 36.52 -11.80 2.71
N ALA A 207 36.49 -10.61 3.33
CA ALA A 207 37.55 -9.62 3.22
C ALA A 207 38.80 -9.98 4.06
N PHE A 208 38.63 -10.83 5.07
CA PHE A 208 39.67 -11.35 5.94
C PHE A 208 39.56 -12.88 6.09
N PRO A 209 39.87 -13.66 5.05
CA PRO A 209 40.05 -15.08 5.24
C PRO A 209 41.18 -15.22 6.27
N LYS A 210 40.88 -15.85 7.41
CA LYS A 210 41.88 -16.16 8.44
C LYS A 210 43.09 -16.72 7.69
N ARG A 211 44.22 -15.99 7.71
CA ARG A 211 45.53 -16.57 7.44
C ARG A 211 45.64 -17.71 8.45
N GLN A 212 45.27 -18.92 8.04
CA GLN A 212 45.70 -20.12 8.74
C GLN A 212 47.21 -19.96 8.84
N LYS A 213 47.69 -19.94 10.08
CA LYS A 213 49.09 -19.90 10.46
C LYS A 213 49.81 -21.07 9.76
N ARG A 214 50.23 -20.87 8.51
CA ARG A 214 51.42 -21.51 7.97
C ARG A 214 52.59 -20.65 8.45
N TYR A 215 53.71 -21.30 8.70
CA TYR A 215 54.94 -20.77 9.30
C TYR A 215 54.93 -20.69 10.81
N LEU A 216 55.18 -21.82 11.45
CA LEU A 216 56.15 -21.91 12.56
C LEU A 216 56.64 -23.36 12.70
N PHE A 217 57.08 -23.99 11.61
CA PHE A 217 58.04 -25.09 11.66
C PHE A 217 58.78 -25.14 10.32
N ARG A 218 59.84 -24.34 10.19
CA ARG A 218 60.87 -24.55 9.17
C ARG A 218 62.24 -24.40 9.84
N LYS A 219 62.92 -25.55 9.93
CA LYS A 219 64.36 -25.79 10.05
C LYS A 219 65.18 -24.90 10.98
N LYS A 220 65.56 -25.50 12.11
CA LYS A 220 66.86 -25.28 12.73
C LYS A 220 67.90 -26.01 11.85
N GLU A 221 68.45 -25.33 10.86
CA GLU A 221 69.73 -25.71 10.25
C GLU A 221 70.73 -24.65 10.71
N SER A 222 71.57 -25.03 11.67
CA SER A 222 72.77 -24.31 12.07
C SER A 222 73.97 -24.96 11.38
N ILE A 223 74.59 -24.19 10.49
CA ILE A 223 75.90 -24.40 9.85
C ILE A 223 76.46 -22.96 9.79
N VAL A 224 77.68 -22.56 10.21
CA VAL A 224 78.95 -23.21 10.61
C VAL A 224 79.92 -22.08 11.07
N ASP A 225 81.02 -22.45 11.77
CA ASP A 225 82.31 -21.76 12.04
C ASP A 225 82.38 -20.47 12.91
N ASP A 226 82.97 -20.60 14.11
CA ASP A 226 84.43 -20.48 14.37
C ASP A 226 84.85 -21.50 15.47
#